data_AF-A0AAW5QAD8-F1
#
_entry.id   AF-A0AAW5QAD8-F1
#
_cell.length_a   1.000
_cell.length_b   1.000
_cell.length_c   1.000
_cell.angle_alpha   90.00
_cell.angle_beta   90.00
_cell.angle_gamma   90.00
#
_symmetry.space_group_name_H-M   'P 1'
#
loop_
_entity.id
_entity.type
_entity.pdbx_description
1 polymer ?
#
loop_
_entity_poly.entity_id
_entity_poly.type
_entity_poly.pdbx_seq_one_letter_code
_entity_poly.pdbx_strand_id
1 'polypeptide(L)'
;MAKIPDSTQTSLRQKLLARAAERWPQIQALHTRYRAGFAYIDATLTDGDEVKLCRLRYAGSASQWGFAIYRASHDDYQQAALPNGWPSGTPAEALDTACGLYL
;
A
#
# COMPACT_ATOMS: atom_id res chain seq x y z
N MET A 1 0.20 19.38 0.06
CA MET A 1 -0.25 18.23 -0.76
C MET A 1 -1.76 18.14 -0.68
N ALA A 2 -2.44 17.85 -1.78
CA ALA A 2 -3.88 17.69 -1.78
C ALA A 2 -4.29 16.51 -0.89
N LYS A 3 -5.35 16.69 -0.10
CA LYS A 3 -6.02 15.59 0.60
C LYS A 3 -6.56 14.61 -0.45
N ILE A 4 -6.49 13.32 -0.15
CA ILE A 4 -7.08 12.30 -1.02
C ILE A 4 -8.61 12.45 -0.99
N PRO A 5 -9.28 12.64 -2.14
CA PRO A 5 -10.74 12.67 -2.20
C PRO A 5 -11.34 11.36 -1.67
N ASP A 6 -12.50 11.41 -1.02
CA ASP A 6 -13.12 10.22 -0.42
C ASP A 6 -13.44 9.14 -1.47
N SER A 7 -13.86 9.53 -2.67
CA SER A 7 -14.03 8.61 -3.80
C SER A 7 -12.73 7.87 -4.19
N THR A 8 -11.60 8.56 -4.10
CA THR A 8 -10.28 7.98 -4.37
C THR A 8 -9.83 7.05 -3.24
N GLN A 9 -10.14 7.38 -1.98
CA GLN A 9 -9.91 6.48 -0.84
C GLN A 9 -10.72 5.18 -0.98
N THR A 10 -12.01 5.29 -1.33
CA THR A 10 -12.88 4.12 -1.56
C THR A 10 -12.34 3.25 -2.70
N SER A 11 -12.02 3.87 -3.85
CA SER A 11 -11.45 3.16 -4.99
C SER A 11 -10.13 2.48 -4.67
N LEU A 12 -9.24 3.16 -3.93
CA LEU A 12 -7.96 2.60 -3.50
C LEU A 12 -8.17 1.36 -2.64
N ARG A 13 -9.01 1.47 -1.61
CA ARG A 13 -9.31 0.36 -0.69
C ARG A 13 -9.87 -0.84 -1.44
N GLN A 14 -10.82 -0.63 -2.36
CA GLN A 14 -11.39 -1.70 -3.17
C GLN A 14 -10.33 -2.43 -4.01
N LYS A 15 -9.45 -1.68 -4.68
CA LYS A 15 -8.36 -2.26 -5.49
C LYS A 15 -7.39 -3.07 -4.64
N LEU A 16 -7.00 -2.55 -3.48
CA LEU A 16 -6.09 -3.25 -2.56
C LEU A 16 -6.70 -4.54 -2.02
N LEU A 17 -7.96 -4.49 -1.57
CA LEU A 17 -8.67 -5.67 -1.06
C LEU A 17 -8.84 -6.75 -2.13
N ALA A 18 -9.24 -6.35 -3.35
CA ALA A 18 -9.37 -7.29 -4.47
C ALA A 18 -8.03 -7.98 -4.77
N ARG A 19 -6.93 -7.22 -4.80
CA ARG A 19 -5.60 -7.78 -5.09
C ARG A 19 -5.08 -8.68 -3.96
N ALA A 20 -5.30 -8.31 -2.70
CA ALA A 20 -4.94 -9.17 -1.57
C ALA A 20 -5.68 -10.51 -1.63
N ALA A 21 -6.99 -10.49 -1.88
CA ALA A 21 -7.79 -11.71 -2.01
C ALA A 21 -7.33 -12.60 -3.19
N GLU A 22 -6.87 -11.99 -4.29
CA GLU A 22 -6.40 -12.71 -5.47
C GLU A 22 -5.05 -13.41 -5.26
N ARG A 23 -4.10 -12.76 -4.57
CA ARG A 23 -2.68 -13.15 -4.60
C ARG A 23 -2.05 -13.45 -3.24
N TRP A 24 -2.66 -13.01 -2.15
CA TRP A 24 -2.07 -13.02 -0.81
C TRP A 24 -3.01 -13.66 0.22
N PRO A 25 -3.28 -14.97 0.13
CA PRO A 25 -4.23 -15.66 1.00
C PRO A 25 -3.84 -15.67 2.49
N GLN A 26 -2.55 -15.44 2.81
CA GLN A 26 -2.09 -15.29 4.20
C GLN A 26 -2.50 -13.96 4.84
N ILE A 27 -3.03 -13.00 4.08
CA ILE A 27 -3.57 -11.74 4.62
C ILE A 27 -5.01 -11.98 5.09
N GLN A 28 -5.22 -11.94 6.41
CA GLN A 28 -6.55 -12.00 7.00
C GLN A 28 -7.31 -10.68 6.82
N ALA A 29 -6.63 -9.56 7.02
CA ALA A 29 -7.22 -8.23 6.86
C ALA A 29 -6.20 -7.21 6.37
N LEU A 30 -6.61 -6.36 5.43
CA LEU A 30 -5.87 -5.15 5.09
C LEU A 30 -6.43 -3.94 5.83
N HIS A 31 -5.54 -3.17 6.44
CA HIS A 31 -5.85 -1.90 7.07
C HIS A 31 -5.32 -0.76 6.22
N THR A 32 -6.19 0.21 5.91
CA THR A 32 -5.79 1.41 5.16
C THR A 32 -6.09 2.65 5.98
N ARG A 33 -5.04 3.38 6.37
CA ARG A 33 -5.15 4.62 7.15
C ARG A 33 -4.79 5.80 6.27
N TYR A 34 -5.56 6.88 6.33
CA TYR A 34 -5.37 8.07 5.49
C TYR A 34 -4.92 9.27 6.32
N ARG A 35 -3.86 9.95 5.88
CA ARG A 35 -3.39 11.19 6.51
C ARG A 35 -2.87 12.16 5.44
N ALA A 36 -3.51 13.32 5.33
CA ALA A 36 -3.24 14.31 4.29
C ALA A 36 -3.29 13.68 2.88
N GLY A 37 -2.18 13.74 2.13
CA GLY A 37 -2.06 13.14 0.81
C GLY A 37 -1.46 11.73 0.80
N PHE A 38 -1.50 11.01 1.92
CA PHE A 38 -0.92 9.67 2.06
C PHE A 38 -1.93 8.62 2.52
N ALA A 39 -1.76 7.40 2.02
CA ALA A 39 -2.40 6.19 2.52
C ALA A 39 -1.32 5.25 3.09
N TYR A 40 -1.57 4.70 4.27
CA TYR A 40 -0.69 3.76 4.97
C TYR A 40 -1.37 2.40 4.95
N ILE A 41 -0.65 1.39 4.47
CA ILE A 41 -1.18 0.06 4.21
C ILE A 41 -0.46 -0.90 5.15
N ASP A 42 -1.24 -1.55 6.00
CA ASP A 42 -0.81 -2.55 6.96
C ASP A 42 -1.67 -3.81 6.74
N ALA A 43 -1.16 -4.97 7.14
CA ALA A 43 -1.87 -6.25 7.05
C ALA A 43 -1.87 -6.97 8.40
N THR A 44 -2.99 -7.60 8.73
CA THR A 44 -3.06 -8.66 9.74
C THR A 44 -2.98 -9.99 9.01
N LEU A 45 -2.06 -10.85 9.41
CA LEU A 45 -1.87 -12.18 8.84
C LEU A 45 -2.77 -13.23 9.52
N THR A 46 -2.90 -14.39 8.89
CA THR A 46 -3.75 -15.48 9.39
C THR A 46 -3.32 -16.06 10.75
N ASP A 47 -2.06 -15.85 11.15
CA ASP A 47 -1.52 -16.21 12.47
C ASP A 47 -1.71 -15.10 13.52
N GLY A 48 -2.25 -13.94 13.12
CA GLY A 48 -2.50 -12.79 13.97
C GLY A 48 -1.41 -11.72 13.93
N ASP A 49 -0.30 -11.94 13.21
CA ASP A 49 0.78 -10.97 13.13
C ASP A 49 0.36 -9.70 12.37
N GLU A 50 0.79 -8.55 12.86
CA GLU A 50 0.59 -7.27 12.20
C GLU A 50 1.85 -6.82 11.46
N VAL A 51 1.73 -6.61 10.15
CA VAL A 51 2.83 -6.22 9.27
C VAL A 51 2.52 -4.88 8.62
N LYS A 52 3.40 -3.90 8.83
CA LYS A 52 3.38 -2.65 8.06
C LYS A 52 4.00 -2.91 6.69
N LEU A 53 3.26 -2.62 5.62
CA LEU A 53 3.67 -2.96 4.25
C LEU A 53 4.28 -1.76 3.53
N CYS A 54 3.45 -0.76 3.21
CA CYS A 54 3.87 0.37 2.39
C CYS A 54 3.04 1.63 2.65
N ARG A 55 3.53 2.75 2.11
CA ARG A 55 2.83 4.03 2.09
C ARG A 55 2.70 4.52 0.67
N LEU A 56 1.48 4.88 0.30
CA LEU A 56 1.12 5.42 -1.00
C LEU A 56 0.94 6.93 -0.93
N ARG A 57 1.56 7.65 -1.85
CA ARG A 57 1.44 9.11 -2.00
C ARG A 57 0.49 9.45 -3.14
N TYR A 58 -0.56 10.20 -2.83
CA TYR A 58 -1.46 10.75 -3.83
C TYR A 58 -0.83 11.94 -4.55
N ALA A 59 -0.81 11.88 -5.89
CA ALA A 59 -0.25 12.92 -6.76
C ALA A 59 -1.30 13.51 -7.73
N GLY A 60 -2.60 13.35 -7.44
CA GLY A 60 -3.69 13.84 -8.28
C GLY A 60 -4.37 12.77 -9.15
N SER A 61 -3.89 11.52 -9.12
CA SER A 61 -4.46 10.39 -9.87
C SER A 61 -4.83 9.24 -8.95
N ALA A 62 -6.01 8.64 -9.17
CA ALA A 62 -6.45 7.44 -8.46
C ALA A 62 -5.79 6.14 -9.00
N SER A 63 -5.13 6.23 -10.16
CA SER A 63 -4.46 5.10 -10.81
C SER A 63 -2.97 5.05 -10.56
N GLN A 64 -2.34 6.20 -10.26
CA GLN A 64 -0.90 6.32 -10.07
C GLN A 64 -0.56 6.86 -8.69
N TRP A 65 0.18 6.09 -7.91
CA TRP A 65 0.54 6.39 -6.54
C TRP A 65 2.04 6.34 -6.36
N GLY A 66 2.61 7.35 -5.71
CA GLY A 66 4.01 7.31 -5.30
C GLY A 66 4.22 6.22 -4.25
N PHE A 67 5.27 5.42 -4.38
CA PHE A 67 5.51 4.24 -3.56
C PHE A 67 6.61 4.48 -2.52
N ALA A 68 6.35 4.03 -1.29
CA ALA A 68 7.35 3.92 -0.25
C ALA A 68 7.16 2.60 0.49
N ILE A 69 8.25 1.85 0.68
CA ILE A 69 8.25 0.62 1.45
C ILE A 69 8.41 0.96 2.93
N TYR A 70 7.75 0.22 3.82
CA TYR A 70 8.09 0.27 5.24
C TYR A 70 9.53 -0.24 5.44
N ARG A 71 10.22 0.13 6.52
CA ARG A 71 11.53 -0.45 6.87
C ARG A 71 11.56 -0.75 8.36
N ALA A 72 11.44 -2.04 8.70
CA ALA A 72 11.39 -2.47 10.10
C ALA A 72 12.61 -2.02 10.92
N SER A 73 13.80 -1.95 10.31
CA SER A 73 15.04 -1.52 10.99
C SER A 73 15.08 -0.03 11.35
N HIS A 74 14.27 0.80 10.71
CA HIS A 74 14.24 2.26 10.91
C HIS A 74 12.88 2.79 11.39
N ASP A 75 11.87 1.91 11.50
CA ASP A 75 10.47 2.23 11.80
C ASP A 75 9.94 3.41 10.94
N ASP A 76 10.27 3.41 9.65
CA ASP A 76 9.88 4.48 8.72
C ASP A 76 9.40 3.96 7.36
N TYR A 77 8.95 4.89 6.51
CA TYR A 77 8.58 4.60 5.13
C TYR A 77 9.53 5.32 4.19
N GLN A 78 10.36 4.56 3.48
CA GLN A 78 11.33 5.08 2.52
C GLN A 78 10.79 4.97 1.11
N GLN A 79 10.92 6.06 0.33
CA GLN A 79 10.58 6.03 -1.09
C GLN A 79 11.41 4.96 -1.81
N ALA A 80 10.75 4.13 -2.60
CA ALA A 80 11.35 3.02 -3.32
C ALA A 80 10.84 2.97 -4.76
N ALA A 81 11.58 2.27 -5.62
CA ALA A 81 11.11 1.93 -6.95
C ALA A 81 10.28 0.64 -6.91
N LEU A 82 9.26 0.57 -7.75
CA LEU A 82 8.55 -0.66 -8.07
C LEU A 82 9.43 -1.55 -8.98
N PRO A 83 9.08 -2.83 -9.20
CA PRO A 83 9.84 -3.74 -10.07
C PRO A 83 10.05 -3.23 -11.50
N ASN A 84 9.17 -2.33 -11.97
CA ASN A 84 9.29 -1.66 -13.26
C ASN A 84 10.33 -0.51 -13.28
N GLY A 85 11.03 -0.27 -12.18
CA GLY A 85 12.04 0.79 -12.02
C GLY A 85 11.49 2.17 -11.67
N TRP A 86 10.17 2.35 -11.65
CA TRP A 86 9.54 3.66 -11.39
C TRP A 86 9.17 3.85 -9.91
N PRO A 87 9.27 5.08 -9.38
CA PRO A 87 8.92 5.39 -7.99
C PRO A 87 7.41 5.49 -7.76
N SER A 88 6.60 5.15 -8.75
CA SER A 88 5.14 5.22 -8.70
C SER A 88 4.52 4.19 -9.63
N GLY A 89 3.33 3.72 -9.29
CA GLY A 89 2.58 2.76 -10.09
C GLY A 89 1.17 2.58 -9.57
N THR A 90 0.55 1.49 -9.96
CA THR A 90 -0.79 1.12 -9.52
C THR A 90 -0.81 0.68 -8.05
N PRO A 91 -1.95 0.78 -7.37
CA PRO A 91 -2.10 0.23 -6.01
C PRO A 91 -1.77 -1.27 -5.93
N ALA A 92 -2.09 -2.03 -6.98
CA ALA A 92 -1.84 -3.47 -7.03
C ALA A 92 -0.35 -3.78 -7.13
N GLU A 93 0.39 -3.09 -8.01
CA GLU A 93 1.86 -3.24 -8.10
C GLU A 93 2.54 -2.89 -6.78
N ALA A 94 2.10 -1.81 -6.13
CA ALA A 94 2.66 -1.40 -4.84
C ALA A 94 2.38 -2.42 -3.73
N LEU A 95 1.17 -2.98 -3.68
CA LEU A 95 0.84 -4.04 -2.73
C LEU A 95 1.69 -5.28 -2.98
N ASP A 96 1.75 -5.75 -4.23
CA ASP A 96 2.53 -6.94 -4.59
C ASP A 96 4.01 -6.79 -4.28
N THR A 97 4.56 -5.59 -4.50
CA THR A 97 5.96 -5.29 -4.19
C THR A 97 6.22 -5.35 -2.69
N ALA A 98 5.32 -4.79 -1.88
CA ALA A 98 5.48 -4.78 -0.44
C ALA A 98 5.28 -6.17 0.18
N CYS A 99 4.24 -6.88 -0.25
CA CYS A 99 3.96 -8.23 0.21
C CYS A 99 5.09 -9.19 -0.18
N GLY A 100 5.63 -9.12 -1.41
CA GLY A 100 6.73 -9.99 -1.83
C GLY A 100 8.05 -9.79 -1.06
N LEU A 101 8.17 -8.72 -0.27
CA LEU A 101 9.32 -8.48 0.61
C LEU A 101 9.08 -8.94 2.06
N TYR A 102 7.81 -9.01 2.50
CA TYR A 102 7.46 -9.19 3.90
C TYR A 102 6.65 -10.44 4.22
N LEU A 103 5.99 -11.05 3.23
CA LEU A 103 5.10 -12.20 3.35
C LEU A 103 5.61 -13.39 2.54
#